data_AF-A0A484ZBF7-F1
#
_entry.id   AF-A0A484ZBF7-F1
#
_cell.length_a   1.000
_cell.length_b   1.000
_cell.length_c   1.000
_cell.angle_alpha   90.00
_cell.angle_beta   90.00
_cell.angle_gamma   90.00
#
_symmetry.space_group_name_H-M   'P 1'
#
loop_
_entity.id
_entity.type
_entity.pdbx_description
1 polymer ?
#
loop_
_entity_poly.entity_id
_entity_poly.type
_entity_poly.pdbx_seq_one_letter_code
_entity_poly.pdbx_strand_id
1 'polypeptide(L)'
;MRFRYLALTGIIMLTGASAILLPGIFSRLNDTPEISYYKDHPDLTYSVFSGCKSDPVNIDECYAAYNAAVFLADSADCSAQGKEIKRRFKRLVEHAKAEIITNEINADCHTNKTKSFFAQLMAGSK
;
A
#
# COMPACT_ATOMS: atom_id res chain seq x y z
N MET A 1 -5.39 31.45 29.45
CA MET A 1 -6.05 30.50 28.52
C MET A 1 -5.57 30.56 27.06
N ARG A 2 -4.93 31.64 26.57
CA ARG A 2 -4.51 31.77 25.15
C ARG A 2 -3.31 30.89 24.73
N PHE A 3 -2.36 30.63 25.63
CA PHE A 3 -1.19 29.79 25.35
C PHE A 3 -1.53 28.32 25.03
N ARG A 4 -2.58 27.77 25.65
CA ARG A 4 -3.00 26.38 25.42
C ARG A 4 -3.56 26.18 23.99
N TYR A 5 -4.23 27.19 23.44
CA TYR A 5 -4.74 27.15 22.06
C TYR A 5 -3.62 27.26 21.01
N LEU A 6 -2.58 28.06 21.29
CA LEU A 6 -1.40 28.16 20.41
C LEU A 6 -0.58 26.86 20.41
N ALA A 7 -0.42 26.21 21.56
CA ALA A 7 0.25 24.92 21.65
C ALA A 7 -0.52 23.81 20.92
N LEU A 8 -1.85 23.76 21.10
CA LEU A 8 -2.70 22.76 20.46
C LEU A 8 -2.73 22.91 18.92
N THR A 9 -2.82 24.15 18.42
CA THR A 9 -2.78 24.41 16.97
C THR A 9 -1.41 24.09 16.37
N GLY A 10 -0.31 24.39 17.08
CA GLY A 10 1.04 24.03 16.67
C GLY A 10 1.24 22.50 16.54
N ILE A 11 0.74 21.72 17.51
CA ILE A 11 0.83 20.26 17.48
C ILE A 11 0.02 19.67 16.30
N ILE A 12 -1.18 20.20 16.02
CA ILE A 12 -2.03 19.74 14.92
C ILE A 12 -1.41 20.05 13.55
N MET A 13 -0.78 21.21 13.38
CA MET A 13 -0.07 21.52 12.13
C MET A 13 1.16 20.63 11.93
N LEU A 14 1.89 20.31 13.01
CA LEU A 14 3.09 19.49 12.93
C LEU A 14 2.76 18.04 12.53
N THR A 15 1.68 17.47 13.06
CA THR A 15 1.22 16.11 12.69
C THR A 15 0.65 16.06 11.28
N GLY A 16 -0.09 17.10 10.85
CA GLY A 16 -0.58 17.20 9.47
C GLY A 16 0.54 17.31 8.44
N ALA A 17 1.57 18.13 8.71
CA ALA A 17 2.71 18.30 7.81
C ALA A 17 3.56 17.02 7.69
N SER A 18 3.73 16.27 8.77
CA SER A 18 4.46 15.00 8.74
C SER A 18 3.69 13.92 7.95
N ALA A 19 2.36 13.85 8.07
CA ALA A 19 1.55 12.94 7.26
C ALA A 19 1.62 13.22 5.74
N ILE A 20 1.83 14.47 5.33
CA ILE A 20 1.90 14.88 3.91
C ILE A 20 3.32 14.71 3.32
N LEU A 21 4.36 14.92 4.12
CA LEU A 21 5.76 14.89 3.63
C LEU A 21 6.45 13.52 3.75
N LEU A 22 6.01 12.66 4.67
CA LEU A 22 6.59 11.33 4.85
C LEU A 22 6.40 10.36 3.66
N PRO A 23 5.29 10.35 2.89
CA PRO A 23 5.09 9.34 1.84
C PRO A 23 6.21 9.32 0.80
N GLY A 24 6.72 10.51 0.42
CA GLY A 24 7.75 10.64 -0.62
C GLY A 24 9.16 10.19 -0.21
N ILE A 25 9.45 10.13 1.09
CA ILE A 25 10.75 9.65 1.60
C ILE A 25 10.76 8.11 1.63
N PHE A 26 9.62 7.48 1.95
CA PHE A 26 9.48 6.02 1.92
C PHE A 26 9.48 5.45 0.50
N SER A 27 8.99 6.19 -0.51
CA SER A 27 9.02 5.73 -1.91
C SER A 27 10.44 5.41 -2.40
N ARG A 28 11.46 6.16 -1.95
CA ARG A 28 12.87 5.91 -2.34
C ARG A 28 13.52 4.73 -1.63
N LEU A 29 13.01 4.32 -0.46
CA LEU A 29 13.48 3.13 0.26
C LEU A 29 12.92 1.84 -0.35
N ASN A 30 11.83 1.94 -1.12
CA ASN A 30 11.08 0.82 -1.67
C ASN A 30 11.45 0.42 -3.12
N ASP A 31 12.49 1.04 -3.69
CA ASP A 31 12.93 0.81 -5.07
C ASP A 31 14.37 0.26 -5.13
N THR A 32 14.71 -0.64 -4.20
CA THR A 32 15.91 -1.47 -4.36
C THR A 32 15.66 -2.59 -5.39
N PRO A 33 16.70 -3.11 -6.06
CA PRO A 33 16.56 -4.22 -7.01
C PRO A 33 15.89 -5.46 -6.40
N GLU A 34 16.17 -5.76 -5.12
CA GLU A 34 15.56 -6.88 -4.42
C GLU A 34 14.07 -6.67 -4.19
N ILE A 35 13.64 -5.49 -3.75
CA ILE A 35 12.22 -5.18 -3.59
C ILE A 35 11.50 -5.26 -4.94
N SER A 36 12.12 -4.75 -6.02
CA SER A 36 11.55 -4.87 -7.36
C SER A 36 11.40 -6.32 -7.80
N TYR A 37 12.42 -7.15 -7.54
CA TYR A 37 12.36 -8.58 -7.84
C TYR A 37 11.19 -9.26 -7.13
N TYR A 38 10.98 -8.96 -5.85
CA TYR A 38 9.85 -9.49 -5.09
C TYR A 38 8.48 -8.93 -5.57
N LYS A 39 8.40 -7.66 -6.01
CA LYS A 39 7.16 -7.12 -6.61
C LYS A 39 6.74 -7.93 -7.84
N ASP A 40 7.70 -8.35 -8.65
CA ASP A 40 7.45 -9.12 -9.88
C ASP A 40 7.20 -10.62 -9.63
N HIS A 41 7.54 -11.12 -8.44
CA HIS A 41 7.43 -12.54 -8.07
C HIS A 41 6.50 -12.74 -6.86
N PRO A 42 5.17 -12.57 -7.02
CA PRO A 42 4.21 -12.59 -5.91
C PRO A 42 4.18 -13.92 -5.14
N ASP A 43 4.37 -15.07 -5.79
CA ASP A 43 4.39 -16.35 -5.09
C ASP A 43 5.61 -16.49 -4.16
N LEU A 44 6.78 -16.06 -4.64
CA LEU A 44 8.01 -16.05 -3.84
C LEU A 44 7.88 -15.09 -2.66
N THR A 45 7.39 -13.87 -2.91
CA THR A 45 7.16 -12.84 -1.89
C THR A 45 6.25 -13.33 -0.79
N TYR A 46 5.15 -14.00 -1.16
CA TYR A 46 4.24 -14.58 -0.17
C TYR A 46 4.95 -15.64 0.68
N SER A 47 5.70 -16.55 0.05
CA SER A 47 6.41 -17.61 0.75
C SER A 47 7.41 -17.03 1.77
N VAL A 48 8.27 -16.13 1.33
CA VAL A 48 9.30 -15.50 2.17
C VAL A 48 8.65 -14.71 3.31
N PHE A 49 7.73 -13.79 3.00
CA PHE A 49 7.10 -12.95 4.02
C PHE A 49 6.30 -13.77 5.04
N SER A 50 5.63 -14.84 4.62
CA SER A 50 4.92 -15.74 5.55
C SER A 50 5.86 -16.44 6.54
N GLY A 51 7.07 -16.80 6.11
CA GLY A 51 8.10 -17.44 6.94
C GLY A 51 8.82 -16.49 7.90
N CYS A 52 8.87 -15.19 7.57
CA CYS A 52 9.54 -14.17 8.39
C CYS A 52 8.95 -14.00 9.79
N LYS A 53 7.71 -14.43 10.02
CA LYS A 53 7.07 -14.37 11.34
C LYS A 53 7.58 -15.43 12.31
N SER A 54 7.96 -16.60 11.80
CA SER A 54 8.35 -17.75 12.62
C SER A 54 9.85 -17.86 12.81
N ASP A 55 10.64 -17.57 11.77
CA ASP A 55 12.10 -17.67 11.82
C ASP A 55 12.71 -16.78 10.73
N PRO A 56 13.10 -15.52 11.04
CA PRO A 56 13.72 -14.65 10.05
C PRO A 56 15.15 -15.12 9.77
N VAL A 57 15.29 -16.03 8.80
CA VAL A 57 16.59 -16.56 8.33
C VAL A 57 17.48 -15.42 7.80
N ASN A 58 16.87 -14.42 7.17
CA ASN A 58 17.54 -13.22 6.67
C ASN A 58 16.62 -12.00 6.81
N ILE A 59 17.04 -11.02 7.63
CA ILE A 59 16.26 -9.81 7.92
C ILE A 59 16.07 -8.95 6.66
N ASP A 60 17.07 -8.88 5.80
CA ASP A 60 17.03 -8.04 4.60
C ASP A 60 16.04 -8.61 3.57
N GLU A 61 16.03 -9.94 3.39
CA GLU A 61 15.02 -10.62 2.56
C GLU A 61 13.62 -10.44 3.12
N CYS A 62 13.46 -10.53 4.44
CA CYS A 62 12.18 -10.30 5.10
C CYS A 62 11.69 -8.87 4.93
N TYR A 63 12.59 -7.89 5.02
CA TYR A 63 12.27 -6.50 4.76
C TYR A 63 11.87 -6.30 3.29
N ALA A 64 12.61 -6.87 2.34
CA ALA A 64 12.32 -6.73 0.93
C ALA A 64 10.97 -7.37 0.55
N ALA A 65 10.71 -8.58 1.05
CA ALA A 65 9.47 -9.30 0.84
C ALA A 65 8.27 -8.59 1.50
N TYR A 66 8.45 -8.01 2.69
CA TYR A 66 7.42 -7.21 3.34
C TYR A 66 7.04 -5.98 2.49
N ASN A 67 8.02 -5.20 2.03
CA ASN A 67 7.72 -4.00 1.24
C ASN A 67 7.07 -4.35 -0.10
N ALA A 68 7.50 -5.43 -0.75
CA ALA A 68 6.82 -5.94 -1.93
C ALA A 68 5.39 -6.42 -1.63
N ALA A 69 5.17 -7.09 -0.49
CA ALA A 69 3.83 -7.53 -0.07
C ALA A 69 2.88 -6.35 0.17
N VAL A 70 3.36 -5.26 0.79
CA VAL A 70 2.59 -4.02 0.96
C VAL A 70 2.24 -3.43 -0.41
N PHE A 71 3.21 -3.35 -1.33
CA PHE A 71 2.96 -2.87 -2.70
C PHE A 71 1.90 -3.70 -3.43
N LEU A 72 1.98 -5.03 -3.33
CA LEU A 72 1.03 -5.95 -3.96
C LEU A 72 -0.36 -5.88 -3.30
N ALA A 73 -0.43 -5.64 -1.99
CA ALA A 73 -1.67 -5.41 -1.24
C ALA A 73 -2.38 -4.10 -1.64
N ASP A 74 -1.63 -3.12 -2.14
CA ASP A 74 -2.15 -1.82 -2.59
C ASP A 74 -2.20 -1.67 -4.11
N SER A 75 -1.95 -2.74 -4.86
CA SER A 75 -1.95 -2.72 -6.33
C SER A 75 -3.24 -2.11 -6.91
N ALA A 76 -3.08 -1.31 -7.97
CA ALA A 76 -4.18 -0.71 -8.73
C ALA A 76 -4.75 -1.67 -9.80
N ASP A 77 -4.17 -2.86 -9.99
CA ASP A 77 -4.66 -3.82 -10.97
C ASP A 77 -6.00 -4.43 -10.55
N CYS A 78 -7.03 -4.09 -11.33
CA CYS A 78 -8.41 -4.53 -11.13
C CYS A 78 -8.83 -5.69 -12.03
N SER A 79 -7.88 -6.34 -12.70
CA SER A 79 -8.09 -7.64 -13.37
C SER A 79 -8.49 -8.72 -12.36
N ALA A 80 -9.03 -9.85 -12.84
CA ALA A 80 -9.37 -10.97 -11.95
C ALA A 80 -8.15 -11.50 -11.18
N GLN A 81 -7.01 -11.58 -11.86
CA GLN A 81 -5.73 -12.01 -11.27
C GLN A 81 -5.18 -10.96 -10.30
N GLY A 82 -5.18 -9.67 -10.68
CA GLY A 82 -4.73 -8.58 -9.83
C GLY A 82 -5.52 -8.49 -8.52
N LYS A 83 -6.84 -8.65 -8.58
CA LYS A 83 -7.69 -8.70 -7.38
C LYS A 83 -7.37 -9.88 -6.47
N GLU A 84 -7.02 -11.04 -7.03
CA GLU A 84 -6.67 -12.22 -6.23
C GLU A 84 -5.31 -12.04 -5.54
N ILE A 85 -4.31 -11.54 -6.26
CA ILE A 85 -3.01 -11.17 -5.69
C ILE A 85 -3.22 -10.16 -4.56
N LYS A 86 -3.97 -9.08 -4.83
CA LYS A 86 -4.28 -8.03 -3.84
C LYS A 86 -4.93 -8.60 -2.59
N ARG A 87 -5.94 -9.47 -2.76
CA ARG A 87 -6.64 -10.15 -1.64
C ARG A 87 -5.69 -11.00 -0.81
N ARG A 88 -4.83 -11.79 -1.46
CA ARG A 88 -3.87 -12.67 -0.80
C ARG A 88 -2.89 -11.87 0.08
N PHE A 89 -2.39 -10.75 -0.43
CA PHE A 89 -1.45 -9.91 0.29
C PHE A 89 -2.10 -9.03 1.36
N LYS A 90 -3.29 -8.46 1.13
CA LYS A 90 -4.05 -7.76 2.18
C LYS A 90 -4.30 -8.64 3.40
N ARG A 91 -4.65 -9.91 3.19
CA ARG A 91 -4.82 -10.88 4.32
C ARG A 91 -3.53 -11.06 5.13
N LEU A 92 -2.39 -11.05 4.44
CA LEU A 92 -1.09 -11.29 5.05
C LEU A 92 -0.57 -10.05 5.81
N VAL A 93 -0.80 -8.85 5.27
CA VAL A 93 -0.30 -7.57 5.81
C VAL A 93 -1.24 -6.96 6.85
N GLU A 94 -2.55 -6.93 6.60
CA GLU A 94 -3.51 -6.17 7.41
C GLU A 94 -4.13 -7.00 8.53
N HIS A 95 -4.03 -8.33 8.45
CA HIS A 95 -4.70 -9.27 9.37
C HIS A 95 -6.22 -9.02 9.54
N ALA A 96 -6.85 -8.40 8.54
CA ALA A 96 -8.27 -8.08 8.54
C ALA A 96 -9.15 -9.27 8.12
N LYS A 97 -10.45 -9.20 8.45
CA LYS A 97 -11.44 -10.20 8.02
C LYS A 97 -11.59 -10.20 6.50
N ALA A 98 -11.83 -11.37 5.91
CA ALA A 98 -11.97 -11.54 4.47
C ALA A 98 -13.07 -10.67 3.85
N GLU A 99 -14.15 -10.42 4.57
CA GLU A 99 -15.26 -9.55 4.15
C GLU A 99 -14.81 -8.09 4.00
N ILE A 100 -14.04 -7.57 4.98
CA ILE A 100 -13.50 -6.21 4.97
C ILE A 100 -12.58 -6.04 3.76
N ILE A 101 -11.64 -6.96 3.58
CA ILE A 101 -10.69 -6.95 2.45
C ILE A 101 -11.42 -6.99 1.11
N THR A 102 -12.47 -7.80 0.99
CA THR A 102 -13.23 -7.90 -0.26
C THR A 102 -13.97 -6.60 -0.57
N ASN A 103 -14.57 -5.97 0.44
CA ASN A 103 -15.25 -4.69 0.30
C ASN A 103 -14.28 -3.56 -0.10
N GLU A 104 -13.10 -3.49 0.52
CA GLU A 104 -12.05 -2.54 0.16
C GLU A 104 -11.59 -2.71 -1.30
N ILE A 105 -11.28 -3.93 -1.72
CA ILE A 105 -10.85 -4.21 -3.11
C ILE A 105 -11.93 -3.80 -4.12
N ASN A 106 -13.19 -4.07 -3.81
CA ASN A 106 -14.30 -3.68 -4.67
C ASN A 106 -14.45 -2.15 -4.74
N ALA A 107 -14.34 -1.45 -3.61
CA ALA A 107 -14.41 0.00 -3.55
C ALA A 107 -13.25 0.66 -4.32
N ASP A 108 -12.01 0.20 -4.13
CA ASP A 108 -10.83 0.68 -4.85
C ASP A 108 -11.00 0.52 -6.37
N CYS A 109 -11.45 -0.65 -6.81
CA CYS A 109 -11.62 -0.91 -8.23
C CYS A 109 -12.80 -0.17 -8.86
N HIS A 110 -13.85 0.13 -8.09
CA HIS A 110 -14.92 1.01 -8.55
C HIS A 110 -14.44 2.45 -8.69
N THR A 111 -13.72 2.98 -7.70
CA THR A 111 -13.21 4.36 -7.75
C THR A 111 -12.17 4.57 -8.86
N ASN A 112 -11.31 3.58 -9.12
CA ASN A 112 -10.34 3.64 -10.23
C ASN A 112 -11.03 3.63 -11.60
N LYS A 113 -12.10 2.84 -11.79
CA LYS A 113 -12.92 2.91 -13.01
C LYS A 113 -13.52 4.29 -13.20
N THR A 114 -14.07 4.88 -12.14
CA THR A 114 -14.66 6.22 -12.17
C THR A 114 -13.61 7.28 -12.54
N LYS A 115 -12.42 7.26 -11.91
CA LYS A 115 -11.32 8.19 -12.24
C LYS A 115 -10.84 8.04 -13.69
N SER A 116 -10.70 6.80 -14.17
CA SER A 116 -10.30 6.50 -15.55
C SER A 116 -11.33 7.03 -16.56
N PHE A 117 -12.62 6.83 -16.28
CA PHE A 117 -13.71 7.35 -17.11
C PHE A 117 -13.71 8.89 -17.17
N PHE A 118 -13.58 9.58 -16.02
CA PHE A 118 -13.52 11.04 -16.00
C PHE A 118 -12.29 11.60 -16.72
N ALA A 119 -11.11 10.97 -16.56
CA ALA A 119 -9.91 11.37 -17.29
C ALA A 119 -10.10 11.24 -18.82
N GLN A 120 -10.76 10.18 -19.28
CA GLN A 120 -11.05 9.95 -20.69
C GLN A 120 -12.07 10.96 -21.25
N LEU A 121 -13.08 11.33 -20.46
CA LEU A 121 -14.10 12.32 -20.82
C LEU A 121 -13.51 13.74 -20.92
N MET A 122 -12.57 14.08 -20.04
CA MET A 122 -11.84 15.36 -20.09
C MET A 122 -10.80 15.42 -21.22
N ALA A 123 -10.26 14.28 -21.66
CA ALA A 123 -9.33 14.19 -22.79
C ALA A 123 -10.02 14.19 -24.16
N GLY A 124 -11.30 13.79 -24.23
CA GLY A 124 -12.10 13.73 -25.46
C GLY A 124 -12.81 15.03 -25.84
N SER A 125 -12.67 16.09 -25.06
CA SER A 125 -13.25 17.41 -25.35
C SER A 125 -12.23 18.28 -26.08
N LYS A 126 -12.07 18.06 -27.38
CA LYS A 126 -11.36 18.94 -28.31
C LYS A 126 -12.19 19.15 -29.57
#